data_AF-A0AAI8G6K3-F1
#
_entry.id   AF-A0AAI8G6K3-F1
#
_cell.length_a   1.000
_cell.length_b   1.000
_cell.length_c   1.000
_cell.angle_alpha   90.00
_cell.angle_beta   90.00
_cell.angle_gamma   90.00
#
_symmetry.space_group_name_H-M   'P 1'
#
loop_
_entity.id
_entity.type
_entity.pdbx_description
1 polymer ?
#
loop_
_entity_poly.entity_id
_entity_poly.type
_entity_poly.pdbx_seq_one_letter_code
_entity_poly.pdbx_strand_id
1 'polypeptide(L)'
;MNNCLFCYKPVETGDYHPTCSKKFFDTTKVPILELDKEKLDKLAQITVNERLALTGVQPKISLSLNSENGSKRLTLVSLWGDYILKPQSPNFAFMLQVEDLTMHLAKLFKIETAQHALIRTSTGELAYITKRFDRVKNKKIHVEDLCQLSELLTEQKYKSSYERVGKIIKRYATNSGLDTIKYFRLVLFSFITGNNDMHLKNFSLMHTDKGILFSPAYDLLNLNLVFPDEKEDLALTLSGRKKKIKQVNFDELAMSLGITAIVRNNIYKDFSKQANKVYDLIDRSFLTDEYKEEYKTIFTKKLKQIGL
;
A
#
# COMPACT_ATOMS: atom_id res chain seq x y z
N MET A 1 20.13 14.93 -11.85
CA MET A 1 19.89 14.91 -10.39
C MET A 1 19.02 13.71 -10.08
N ASN A 2 19.34 12.94 -9.05
CA ASN A 2 18.48 11.84 -8.61
C ASN A 2 17.32 12.41 -7.79
N ASN A 3 16.19 11.72 -7.77
CA ASN A 3 15.10 12.02 -6.85
C ASN A 3 15.34 11.31 -5.51
N CYS A 4 14.86 11.90 -4.42
CA CYS A 4 14.88 11.28 -3.11
C CYS A 4 13.94 10.06 -3.06
N LEU A 5 14.46 8.91 -2.59
CA LEU A 5 13.73 7.63 -2.48
C LEU A 5 12.55 7.63 -1.49
N PHE A 6 12.29 8.74 -0.79
CA PHE A 6 11.17 8.90 0.15
C PHE A 6 10.15 9.97 -0.25
N CYS A 7 10.56 11.02 -0.98
CA CYS A 7 9.64 12.13 -1.29
C CYS A 7 9.54 12.49 -2.77
N TYR A 8 10.33 11.84 -3.63
CA TYR A 8 10.38 12.03 -5.08
C TYR A 8 10.78 13.44 -5.53
N LYS A 9 11.30 14.28 -4.63
CA LYS A 9 11.88 15.58 -4.99
C LYS A 9 13.36 15.42 -5.33
N PRO A 10 13.92 16.26 -6.22
CA PRO A 10 15.35 16.25 -6.54
C PRO A 10 16.22 16.36 -5.28
N VAL A 11 17.30 15.59 -5.24
CA VAL A 11 18.33 15.65 -4.20
C VAL A 11 19.70 15.91 -4.84
N GLU A 12 20.51 16.75 -4.19
CA GLU A 12 21.83 17.15 -4.71
C GLU A 12 22.83 15.98 -4.65
N THR A 13 22.86 15.25 -3.53
CA THR A 13 23.78 14.12 -3.30
C THR A 13 23.09 12.99 -2.55
N GLY A 14 23.46 11.75 -2.88
CA GLY A 14 22.89 10.55 -2.26
C GLY A 14 21.44 10.25 -2.69
N ASP A 15 20.78 9.39 -1.91
CA ASP A 15 19.42 8.90 -2.20
C ASP A 15 18.31 9.60 -1.39
N TYR A 16 18.67 10.41 -0.38
CA TYR A 16 17.72 10.99 0.59
C TYR A 16 18.09 12.41 0.99
N HIS A 17 17.09 13.28 1.17
CA HIS A 17 17.28 14.49 1.96
C HIS A 17 17.51 14.14 3.44
N PRO A 18 18.38 14.86 4.17
CA PRO A 18 18.58 14.63 5.61
C PRO A 18 17.28 14.71 6.43
N THR A 19 16.36 15.61 6.04
CA THR A 19 15.04 15.75 6.67
C THR A 19 14.11 14.56 6.38
N CYS A 20 14.17 14.00 5.16
CA CYS A 20 13.41 12.81 4.78
C CYS A 20 13.92 11.57 5.54
N SER A 21 15.24 11.42 5.62
CA SER A 21 15.86 10.38 6.45
C SER A 21 15.42 10.54 7.91
N LYS A 22 15.43 11.77 8.45
CA LYS A 22 15.05 12.02 9.84
C LYS A 22 13.61 11.68 10.12
N LYS A 23 12.72 11.96 9.16
CA LYS A 23 11.29 11.68 9.28
C LYS A 23 10.98 10.17 9.29
N PHE A 24 11.71 9.38 8.51
CA PHE A 24 11.40 7.95 8.33
C PHE A 24 12.22 7.03 9.25
N PHE A 25 13.51 7.32 9.43
CA PHE A 25 14.47 6.53 10.20
C PHE A 25 14.87 7.15 11.54
N ASP A 26 14.30 8.30 11.91
CA ASP A 26 14.68 9.04 13.11
C ASP A 26 16.18 9.45 13.15
N THR A 27 16.81 9.56 11.97
CA THR A 27 18.23 9.91 11.75
C THR A 27 18.46 10.81 10.54
N THR A 28 19.49 11.65 10.53
CA THR A 28 19.78 12.49 9.36
C THR A 28 20.52 11.76 8.24
N LYS A 29 21.06 10.57 8.51
CA LYS A 29 21.75 9.71 7.55
C LYS A 29 20.97 8.40 7.41
N VAL A 30 20.78 7.94 6.18
CA VAL A 30 20.08 6.68 5.89
C VAL A 30 20.84 5.53 6.56
N PRO A 31 20.15 4.70 7.36
CA PRO A 31 20.76 3.51 7.96
C PRO A 31 21.22 2.52 6.89
N ILE A 32 22.32 1.83 7.15
CA ILE A 32 22.80 0.77 6.24
C ILE A 32 21.89 -0.45 6.38
N LEU A 33 21.44 -0.99 5.24
CA LEU A 33 20.70 -2.24 5.14
C LEU A 33 21.64 -3.35 4.65
N GLU A 34 22.18 -4.13 5.58
CA GLU A 34 23.06 -5.26 5.27
C GLU A 34 22.26 -6.50 4.85
N LEU A 35 21.87 -6.52 3.59
CA LEU A 35 21.14 -7.61 2.97
C LEU A 35 21.96 -8.18 1.81
N ASP A 36 22.76 -9.19 2.12
CA ASP A 36 23.51 -9.96 1.15
C ASP A 36 22.64 -11.10 0.56
N LYS A 37 23.13 -11.67 -0.54
CA LYS A 37 22.45 -12.76 -1.26
C LYS A 37 22.24 -14.00 -0.38
N GLU A 38 23.18 -14.31 0.51
CA GLU A 38 23.08 -15.47 1.41
C GLU A 38 21.93 -15.31 2.43
N LYS A 39 21.78 -14.12 3.01
CA LYS A 39 20.65 -13.78 3.88
C LYS A 39 19.32 -13.83 3.12
N LEU A 40 19.28 -13.32 1.89
CA LEU A 40 18.09 -13.40 1.03
C LEU A 40 17.69 -14.85 0.74
N ASP A 41 18.65 -15.70 0.37
CA ASP A 41 18.41 -17.11 0.07
C ASP A 41 17.92 -17.89 1.30
N LYS A 42 18.51 -17.65 2.48
CA LYS A 42 18.03 -18.22 3.75
C LYS A 42 16.59 -17.78 4.08
N LEU A 43 16.27 -16.51 3.85
CA LEU A 43 14.93 -15.97 4.10
C LEU A 43 13.89 -16.50 3.10
N ALA A 44 14.28 -16.69 1.84
CA ALA A 44 13.44 -17.32 0.83
C ALA A 44 13.12 -18.76 1.23
N GLN A 45 14.11 -19.52 1.72
CA GLN A 45 13.89 -20.89 2.22
C GLN A 45 12.92 -20.93 3.41
N ILE A 46 13.05 -20.03 4.38
CA ILE A 46 12.12 -19.94 5.52
C ILE A 46 10.69 -19.60 5.04
N THR A 47 10.56 -18.63 4.15
CA THR A 47 9.26 -18.17 3.62
C THR A 47 8.55 -19.27 2.82
N VAL A 48 9.31 -20.06 2.04
CA VAL A 48 8.79 -21.20 1.27
C VAL A 48 8.37 -22.35 2.19
N ASN A 49 9.11 -22.60 3.26
CA ASN A 49 8.79 -23.66 4.23
C ASN A 49 7.57 -23.32 5.11
N GLU A 50 7.27 -22.04 5.32
CA GLU A 50 6.13 -21.59 6.15
C GLU A 50 4.79 -21.44 5.38
N ARG A 51 4.76 -21.51 4.05
CA ARG A 51 3.50 -21.48 3.27
C ARG A 51 3.52 -22.35 2.01
N LEU A 52 2.61 -23.33 2.01
CA LEU A 52 2.12 -24.03 0.83
C LEU A 52 1.64 -23.03 -0.24
N ALA A 53 2.32 -23.04 -1.39
CA ALA A 53 1.83 -22.74 -2.74
C ALA A 53 0.63 -21.78 -2.87
N LEU A 54 0.88 -20.47 -2.76
CA LEU A 54 0.16 -19.47 -3.53
C LEU A 54 1.18 -18.69 -4.34
N THR A 55 1.18 -18.89 -5.66
CA THR A 55 1.99 -18.15 -6.62
C THR A 55 1.83 -16.64 -6.40
N GLY A 56 2.94 -15.91 -6.22
CA GLY A 56 2.92 -14.44 -6.13
C GLY A 56 3.00 -13.83 -4.73
N VAL A 57 3.20 -14.62 -3.66
CA VAL A 57 3.50 -14.04 -2.33
C VAL A 57 4.92 -13.48 -2.32
N GLN A 58 5.04 -12.16 -2.27
CA GLN A 58 6.33 -11.51 -2.11
C GLN A 58 6.89 -11.78 -0.70
N PRO A 59 8.17 -12.17 -0.57
CA PRO A 59 8.80 -12.33 0.74
C PRO A 59 8.76 -11.01 1.52
N LYS A 60 8.41 -11.09 2.80
CA LYS A 60 8.36 -9.94 3.72
C LYS A 60 9.26 -10.23 4.91
N ILE A 61 10.08 -9.26 5.29
CA ILE A 61 11.12 -9.39 6.29
C ILE A 61 10.91 -8.34 7.38
N SER A 62 10.98 -8.72 8.67
CA SER A 62 10.91 -7.75 9.77
C SER A 62 12.30 -7.20 10.10
N LEU A 63 12.41 -5.88 10.30
CA LEU A 63 13.67 -5.19 10.64
C LEU A 63 13.51 -4.30 11.89
N SER A 64 14.59 -4.18 12.67
CA SER A 64 14.74 -3.17 13.72
C SER A 64 15.88 -2.21 13.40
N LEU A 65 15.79 -0.99 13.95
CA LEU A 65 16.87 -0.01 13.84
C LEU A 65 17.78 -0.13 15.07
N ASN A 66 18.97 -0.68 14.88
CA ASN A 66 19.97 -0.84 15.94
C ASN A 66 21.06 0.23 15.81
N SER A 67 21.68 0.57 16.94
CA SER A 67 22.82 1.49 16.99
C SER A 67 24.08 0.70 17.34
N GLU A 68 25.01 0.61 16.40
CA GLU A 68 26.31 -0.06 16.60
C GLU A 68 27.43 0.91 16.21
N ASN A 69 28.38 1.13 17.13
CA ASN A 69 29.59 1.94 16.91
C ASN A 69 29.31 3.34 16.34
N GLY A 70 28.27 4.02 16.82
CA GLY A 70 27.88 5.36 16.37
C GLY A 70 27.19 5.40 14.99
N SER A 71 27.00 4.26 14.34
CA SER A 71 26.25 4.10 13.10
C SER A 71 24.91 3.40 13.36
N LYS A 72 23.84 3.86 12.71
CA LYS A 72 22.55 3.18 12.77
C LYS A 72 22.40 2.21 11.61
N ARG A 73 21.96 1.00 11.92
CA ARG A 73 21.87 -0.14 10.99
C ARG A 73 20.48 -0.76 11.07
N LEU A 74 19.97 -1.20 9.92
CA LEU A 74 18.75 -2.00 9.85
C LEU A 74 19.14 -3.47 9.90
N THR A 75 18.72 -4.16 10.96
CA THR A 75 19.05 -5.57 11.19
C THR A 75 17.81 -6.44 11.11
N LEU A 76 17.98 -7.64 10.56
CA LEU A 76 16.95 -8.68 10.55
C LEU A 76 16.56 -9.03 11.98
N VAL A 77 15.27 -9.02 12.26
CA VAL A 77 14.71 -9.46 13.54
C VAL A 77 13.49 -10.34 13.30
N SER A 78 13.07 -11.05 14.34
CA SER A 78 11.82 -11.81 14.33
C SER A 78 10.60 -10.87 14.34
N LEU A 79 9.46 -11.30 14.88
CA LEU A 79 8.15 -10.64 14.75
C LEU A 79 8.04 -9.24 15.41
N TRP A 80 9.10 -8.75 16.05
CA TRP A 80 9.12 -7.52 16.85
C TRP A 80 9.72 -6.30 16.14
N GLY A 81 10.18 -6.44 14.90
CA GLY A 81 10.74 -5.32 14.14
C GLY A 81 9.77 -4.16 13.95
N ASP A 82 10.31 -2.94 13.86
CA ASP A 82 9.59 -1.69 13.60
C ASP A 82 9.32 -1.44 12.11
N TYR A 83 10.01 -2.17 11.24
CA TYR A 83 9.89 -2.05 9.79
C TYR A 83 9.59 -3.40 9.15
N ILE A 84 8.92 -3.35 8.00
CA ILE A 84 8.76 -4.48 7.08
C ILE A 84 9.51 -4.12 5.80
N LEU A 85 10.40 -5.00 5.38
CA LEU A 85 11.16 -4.90 4.15
C LEU A 85 10.65 -5.93 3.14
N LYS A 86 10.51 -5.51 1.89
CA LYS A 86 10.24 -6.37 0.74
C LYS A 86 11.42 -6.27 -0.22
N PRO A 87 12.23 -7.33 -0.38
CA PRO A 87 13.34 -7.31 -1.31
C PRO A 87 12.85 -7.41 -2.76
N GLN A 88 13.70 -7.00 -3.69
CA GLN A 88 13.43 -7.15 -5.11
C GLN A 88 13.26 -8.62 -5.45
N SER A 89 12.16 -8.97 -6.11
CA SER A 89 11.97 -10.33 -6.63
C SER A 89 12.58 -10.40 -8.03
N PRO A 90 13.36 -11.45 -8.36
CA PRO A 90 13.86 -11.66 -9.72
C PRO A 90 12.73 -11.93 -10.72
N ASN A 91 11.58 -12.42 -10.25
CA ASN A 91 10.45 -12.80 -11.10
C ASN A 91 9.55 -11.61 -11.47
N PHE A 92 9.69 -10.47 -10.78
CA PHE A 92 8.79 -9.33 -10.93
C PHE A 92 9.58 -8.02 -10.99
N ALA A 93 10.02 -7.66 -12.19
CA ALA A 93 10.72 -6.40 -12.42
C ALA A 93 9.85 -5.20 -11.98
N PHE A 94 10.46 -4.23 -11.30
CA PHE A 94 9.86 -2.96 -10.88
C PHE A 94 8.63 -3.01 -9.95
N MET A 95 8.18 -4.19 -9.51
CA MET A 95 7.00 -4.34 -8.63
C MET A 95 7.10 -3.47 -7.36
N LEU A 96 8.30 -3.34 -6.77
CA LEU A 96 8.54 -2.51 -5.59
C LEU A 96 8.35 -1.02 -5.86
N GLN A 97 8.84 -0.55 -7.00
CA GLN A 97 8.71 0.84 -7.44
C GLN A 97 7.25 1.14 -7.80
N VAL A 98 6.52 0.17 -8.36
CA VAL A 98 5.07 0.30 -8.60
C VAL A 98 4.34 0.44 -7.27
N GLU A 99 4.61 -0.43 -6.28
CA GLU A 99 4.00 -0.31 -4.95
C GLU A 99 4.33 1.02 -4.27
N ASP A 100 5.60 1.44 -4.29
CA ASP A 100 6.02 2.71 -3.70
C ASP A 100 5.33 3.91 -4.37
N LEU A 101 5.21 3.92 -5.70
CA LEU A 101 4.50 4.96 -6.44
C LEU A 101 3.00 4.95 -6.11
N THR A 102 2.34 3.79 -6.11
CA THR A 102 0.91 3.70 -5.80
C THR A 102 0.63 4.17 -4.37
N MET A 103 1.50 3.82 -3.41
CA MET A 103 1.44 4.32 -2.03
C MET A 103 1.67 5.85 -1.93
N HIS A 104 2.55 6.41 -2.76
CA HIS A 104 2.76 7.86 -2.87
C HIS A 104 1.51 8.57 -3.42
N LEU A 105 0.91 8.01 -4.49
CA LEU A 105 -0.28 8.56 -5.14
C LEU A 105 -1.47 8.63 -4.18
N ALA A 106 -1.65 7.66 -3.30
CA ALA A 106 -2.74 7.61 -2.33
C ALA A 106 -2.89 8.90 -1.50
N LYS A 107 -1.76 9.57 -1.18
CA LYS A 107 -1.75 10.83 -0.43
C LYS A 107 -2.46 11.98 -1.17
N LEU A 108 -2.37 12.03 -2.51
CA LEU A 108 -3.11 13.00 -3.34
C LEU A 108 -4.63 12.84 -3.18
N PHE A 109 -5.07 11.62 -2.89
CA PHE A 109 -6.46 11.26 -2.68
C PHE A 109 -6.84 11.26 -1.20
N LYS A 110 -6.09 11.96 -0.32
CA LYS A 110 -6.39 12.08 1.13
C LYS A 110 -6.52 10.72 1.82
N ILE A 111 -5.82 9.70 1.32
CA ILE A 111 -5.75 8.38 1.94
C ILE A 111 -4.51 8.36 2.83
N GLU A 112 -4.72 8.08 4.11
CA GLU A 112 -3.62 7.85 5.05
C GLU A 112 -2.95 6.52 4.70
N THR A 113 -1.62 6.51 4.62
CA THR A 113 -0.83 5.32 4.32
C THR A 113 0.16 5.02 5.43
N ALA A 114 0.51 3.74 5.59
CA ALA A 114 1.70 3.36 6.34
C ALA A 114 2.91 4.13 5.78
N GLN A 115 3.81 4.63 6.64
CA GLN A 115 5.00 5.30 6.13
C GLN A 115 5.83 4.32 5.31
N HIS A 116 6.27 4.72 4.13
CA HIS A 116 6.99 3.86 3.20
C HIS A 116 8.10 4.63 2.50
N ALA A 117 9.07 3.89 1.96
CA ALA A 117 10.16 4.41 1.15
C ALA A 117 10.77 3.29 0.29
N LEU A 118 11.60 3.68 -0.68
CA LEU A 118 12.60 2.80 -1.27
C LEU A 118 13.93 2.95 -0.54
N ILE A 119 14.70 1.88 -0.41
CA ILE A 119 16.04 1.90 0.20
C ILE A 119 16.99 1.04 -0.63
N ARG A 120 18.28 1.41 -0.67
CA ARG A 120 19.31 0.56 -1.27
C ARG A 120 19.86 -0.43 -0.25
N THR A 121 20.03 -1.67 -0.67
CA THR A 121 20.82 -2.68 0.06
C THR A 121 22.31 -2.31 0.01
N SER A 122 23.13 -3.00 0.80
CA SER A 122 24.59 -2.92 0.71
C SER A 122 25.15 -3.31 -0.66
N THR A 123 24.40 -4.05 -1.49
CA THR A 123 24.75 -4.40 -2.88
C THR A 123 24.30 -3.35 -3.91
N GLY A 124 23.56 -2.32 -3.48
CA GLY A 124 23.07 -1.22 -4.34
C GLY A 124 21.67 -1.46 -4.95
N GLU A 125 21.11 -2.65 -4.78
CA GLU A 125 19.77 -3.01 -5.24
C GLU A 125 18.69 -2.28 -4.46
N LEU A 126 17.57 -1.97 -5.11
CA LEU A 126 16.43 -1.35 -4.44
C LEU A 126 15.60 -2.38 -3.68
N ALA A 127 15.13 -1.97 -2.51
CA ALA A 127 14.14 -2.67 -1.70
C ALA A 127 13.04 -1.69 -1.27
N TYR A 128 11.83 -2.20 -1.03
CA TYR A 128 10.75 -1.43 -0.43
C TYR A 128 10.77 -1.62 1.08
N ILE A 129 10.63 -0.53 1.82
CA ILE A 129 10.57 -0.55 3.27
C ILE A 129 9.37 0.24 3.76
N THR A 130 8.63 -0.32 4.71
CA THR A 130 7.49 0.34 5.36
C THR A 130 7.64 0.29 6.87
N LYS A 131 7.25 1.36 7.56
CA LYS A 131 7.22 1.43 9.01
C LYS A 131 5.90 0.82 9.48
N ARG A 132 5.99 -0.09 10.44
CA ARG A 132 4.83 -0.74 11.03
C ARG A 132 3.98 0.26 11.80
N PHE A 133 2.76 0.50 11.33
CA PHE A 133 1.81 1.37 12.02
C PHE A 133 1.23 0.71 13.29
N ASP A 134 1.37 -0.62 13.43
CA ASP A 134 1.01 -1.38 14.63
C ASP A 134 2.12 -1.38 15.70
N ARG A 135 3.10 -0.48 15.58
CA ARG A 135 4.21 -0.27 16.53
C ARG A 135 4.36 1.20 16.88
N VAL A 136 4.25 1.56 18.16
CA VAL A 136 4.47 2.93 18.65
C VAL A 136 5.30 2.89 19.92
N LYS A 137 6.50 3.49 19.90
CA LYS A 137 7.42 3.55 21.05
C LYS A 137 7.61 2.19 21.74
N ASN A 138 7.91 1.15 20.97
CA ASN A 138 8.04 -0.26 21.40
C ASN A 138 6.76 -0.91 21.96
N LYS A 139 5.60 -0.26 21.87
CA LYS A 139 4.30 -0.88 22.18
C LYS A 139 3.66 -1.41 20.91
N LYS A 140 3.08 -2.61 21.02
CA LYS A 140 2.27 -3.21 19.97
C LYS A 140 0.84 -2.68 20.07
N ILE A 141 0.32 -2.16 18.96
CA ILE A 141 -1.10 -1.84 18.83
C ILE A 141 -1.80 -3.06 18.27
N HIS A 142 -2.95 -3.44 18.84
CA HIS A 142 -3.72 -4.55 18.32
C HIS A 142 -4.37 -4.15 16.98
N VAL A 143 -4.13 -4.96 15.95
CA VAL A 143 -4.64 -4.78 14.60
C VAL A 143 -5.25 -6.09 14.13
N GLU A 144 -6.43 -6.01 13.56
CA GLU A 144 -7.15 -7.14 12.99
C GLU A 144 -7.48 -6.85 11.53
N ASP A 145 -7.13 -7.78 10.65
CA ASP A 145 -7.51 -7.67 9.25
C ASP A 145 -8.99 -8.05 9.05
N LEU A 146 -9.57 -7.61 7.94
CA LEU A 146 -11.00 -7.85 7.68
C LEU A 146 -11.29 -9.31 7.32
N CYS A 147 -10.28 -10.16 7.12
CA CYS A 147 -10.47 -11.61 6.99
C CYS A 147 -10.77 -12.22 8.35
N GLN A 148 -9.99 -11.83 9.37
CA GLN A 148 -10.21 -12.22 10.77
C GLN A 148 -11.57 -11.72 11.28
N LEU A 149 -11.87 -10.44 11.07
CA LEU A 149 -13.15 -9.84 11.49
C LEU A 149 -14.37 -10.37 10.71
N SER A 150 -14.14 -11.02 9.57
CA SER A 150 -15.17 -11.73 8.81
C SER A 150 -15.34 -13.19 9.25
N GLU A 151 -14.53 -13.67 10.20
CA GLU A 151 -14.46 -15.07 10.64
C GLU A 151 -14.14 -16.03 9.48
N LEU A 152 -13.29 -15.58 8.54
CA LEU A 152 -12.89 -16.36 7.37
C LEU A 152 -11.44 -16.81 7.48
N LEU A 153 -11.16 -18.00 6.97
CA LEU A 153 -9.80 -18.52 6.85
C LEU A 153 -9.00 -17.72 5.81
N THR A 154 -7.67 -17.73 5.91
CA THR A 154 -6.79 -16.92 5.04
C THR A 154 -6.94 -17.27 3.56
N GLU A 155 -7.21 -18.54 3.25
CA GLU A 155 -7.48 -19.07 1.90
C GLU A 155 -8.77 -18.49 1.31
N GLN A 156 -9.66 -17.97 2.16
CA GLN A 156 -10.93 -17.36 1.79
C GLN A 156 -10.83 -15.83 1.71
N LYS A 157 -9.62 -15.25 1.67
CA LYS A 157 -9.41 -13.79 1.61
C LYS A 157 -10.14 -13.07 0.46
N TYR A 158 -10.48 -13.78 -0.63
CA TYR A 158 -11.26 -13.23 -1.75
C TYR A 158 -12.77 -13.51 -1.67
N LYS A 159 -13.25 -14.26 -0.68
CA LYS A 159 -14.66 -14.69 -0.57
C LYS A 159 -15.51 -13.66 0.19
N SER A 160 -15.59 -12.44 -0.33
CA SER A 160 -16.40 -11.37 0.26
C SER A 160 -16.77 -10.29 -0.78
N SER A 161 -17.42 -9.22 -0.31
CA SER A 161 -17.76 -8.05 -1.10
C SER A 161 -17.32 -6.77 -0.38
N TYR A 162 -17.09 -5.70 -1.13
CA TYR A 162 -16.74 -4.41 -0.53
C TYR A 162 -17.87 -3.84 0.34
N GLU A 163 -19.13 -4.16 0.07
CA GLU A 163 -20.25 -3.80 0.94
C GLU A 163 -20.17 -4.54 2.29
N ARG A 164 -19.81 -5.83 2.29
CA ARG A 164 -19.63 -6.59 3.54
C ARG A 164 -18.48 -6.02 4.36
N VAL A 165 -17.34 -5.71 3.74
CA VAL A 165 -16.22 -5.03 4.41
C VAL A 165 -16.67 -3.71 5.03
N GLY A 166 -17.41 -2.90 4.26
CA GLY A 166 -17.99 -1.64 4.73
C GLY A 166 -18.90 -1.80 5.96
N LYS A 167 -19.76 -2.83 5.96
CA LYS A 167 -20.63 -3.15 7.11
C LYS A 167 -19.83 -3.54 8.35
N ILE A 168 -18.74 -4.30 8.19
CA ILE A 168 -17.87 -4.71 9.31
C ILE A 168 -17.16 -3.49 9.90
N ILE A 169 -16.61 -2.61 9.06
CA ILE A 169 -16.01 -1.34 9.50
C ILE A 169 -17.06 -0.51 10.25
N LYS A 170 -18.27 -0.37 9.71
CA LYS A 170 -19.35 0.39 10.35
C LYS A 170 -19.78 -0.18 11.70
N ARG A 171 -19.70 -1.50 11.87
CA ARG A 171 -20.05 -2.21 13.11
C ARG A 171 -19.01 -2.02 14.21
N TYR A 172 -17.73 -2.09 13.87
CA TYR A 172 -16.66 -2.13 14.88
C TYR A 172 -15.89 -0.83 15.06
N ALA A 173 -15.84 0.05 14.06
CA ALA A 173 -15.13 1.32 14.18
C ALA A 173 -15.87 2.28 15.13
N THR A 174 -15.12 2.89 16.04
CA THR A 174 -15.65 3.87 17.01
C THR A 174 -16.22 5.11 16.32
N ASN A 175 -15.59 5.56 15.23
CA ASN A 175 -16.11 6.66 14.40
C ASN A 175 -16.44 6.14 12.99
N SER A 176 -17.49 5.34 12.91
CA SER A 176 -17.91 4.66 11.68
C SER A 176 -18.19 5.63 10.52
N GLY A 177 -18.72 6.84 10.79
CA GLY A 177 -18.97 7.85 9.75
C GLY A 177 -17.70 8.29 9.02
N LEU A 178 -16.64 8.64 9.75
CA LEU A 178 -15.37 9.02 9.15
C LEU A 178 -14.64 7.83 8.50
N ASP A 179 -14.65 6.68 9.16
CA ASP A 179 -13.89 5.52 8.70
C ASP A 179 -14.51 4.86 7.46
N THR A 180 -15.83 4.91 7.31
CA THR A 180 -16.48 4.49 6.06
C THR A 180 -16.18 5.42 4.89
N ILE A 181 -15.99 6.73 5.13
CA ILE A 181 -15.51 7.67 4.10
C ILE A 181 -14.06 7.34 3.70
N LYS A 182 -13.17 7.09 4.67
CA LYS A 182 -11.77 6.68 4.37
C LYS A 182 -11.74 5.40 3.55
N TYR A 183 -12.53 4.41 3.96
CA TYR A 183 -12.68 3.15 3.26
C TYR A 183 -13.21 3.34 1.83
N PHE A 184 -14.26 4.13 1.64
CA PHE A 184 -14.81 4.42 0.30
C PHE A 184 -13.76 5.05 -0.62
N ARG A 185 -12.99 6.03 -0.12
CA ARG A 185 -11.89 6.63 -0.88
C ARG A 185 -10.85 5.59 -1.26
N LEU A 186 -10.51 4.67 -0.37
CA LEU A 186 -9.55 3.60 -0.63
C LEU A 186 -10.04 2.62 -1.71
N VAL A 187 -11.31 2.19 -1.68
CA VAL A 187 -11.87 1.31 -2.71
C VAL A 187 -11.89 2.01 -4.07
N LEU A 188 -12.34 3.27 -4.12
CA LEU A 188 -12.33 4.07 -5.33
C LEU A 188 -10.91 4.26 -5.87
N PHE A 189 -9.95 4.57 -5.00
CA PHE A 189 -8.53 4.73 -5.34
C PHE A 189 -7.95 3.44 -5.93
N SER A 190 -8.21 2.31 -5.28
CA SER A 190 -7.72 1.00 -5.72
C SER A 190 -8.19 0.68 -7.13
N PHE A 191 -9.44 0.99 -7.46
CA PHE A 191 -9.96 0.84 -8.81
C PHE A 191 -9.25 1.75 -9.83
N ILE A 192 -9.14 3.06 -9.55
CA ILE A 192 -8.56 4.01 -10.51
C ILE A 192 -7.06 3.79 -10.73
N THR A 193 -6.36 3.19 -9.78
CA THR A 193 -4.94 2.83 -9.92
C THR A 193 -4.72 1.40 -10.41
N GLY A 194 -5.76 0.67 -10.82
CA GLY A 194 -5.59 -0.70 -11.34
C GLY A 194 -5.16 -1.73 -10.28
N ASN A 195 -5.46 -1.49 -9.00
CA ASN A 195 -5.21 -2.43 -7.92
C ASN A 195 -6.41 -3.39 -7.76
N ASN A 196 -6.32 -4.54 -8.41
CA ASN A 196 -7.30 -5.62 -8.33
C ASN A 196 -6.88 -6.76 -7.39
N ASP A 197 -5.92 -6.55 -6.48
CA ASP A 197 -5.57 -7.48 -5.39
C ASP A 197 -5.98 -6.96 -3.99
N MET A 198 -6.82 -5.93 -3.91
CA MET A 198 -7.35 -5.41 -2.63
C MET A 198 -8.40 -6.34 -1.99
N HIS A 199 -7.92 -7.41 -1.39
CA HIS A 199 -8.74 -8.42 -0.72
C HIS A 199 -8.89 -8.16 0.79
N LEU A 200 -9.58 -9.05 1.51
CA LEU A 200 -9.90 -8.86 2.93
C LEU A 200 -8.70 -8.53 3.83
N LYS A 201 -7.52 -9.09 3.54
CA LYS A 201 -6.31 -8.87 4.37
C LYS A 201 -5.62 -7.51 4.15
N ASN A 202 -6.05 -6.72 3.15
CA ASN A 202 -5.52 -5.36 2.89
C ASN A 202 -6.32 -4.27 3.60
N PHE A 203 -7.38 -4.65 4.30
CA PHE A 203 -8.15 -3.76 5.14
C PHE A 203 -7.95 -4.21 6.59
N SER A 204 -7.69 -3.27 7.50
CA SER A 204 -7.58 -3.58 8.92
C SER A 204 -8.26 -2.54 9.80
N LEU A 205 -8.66 -2.97 11.00
CA LEU A 205 -9.01 -2.09 12.11
C LEU A 205 -7.92 -2.15 13.18
N MET A 206 -7.67 -1.00 13.81
CA MET A 206 -6.62 -0.82 14.81
C MET A 206 -7.23 -0.34 16.12
N HIS A 207 -6.91 -1.01 17.22
CA HIS A 207 -7.40 -0.71 18.57
C HIS A 207 -6.45 0.27 19.26
N THR A 208 -6.84 1.55 19.26
CA THR A 208 -6.02 2.64 19.82
C THR A 208 -6.62 3.18 21.12
N ASP A 209 -5.87 4.03 21.83
CA ASP A 209 -6.37 4.78 22.99
C ASP A 209 -7.55 5.71 22.64
N LYS A 210 -7.79 5.98 21.34
CA LYS A 210 -8.91 6.78 20.82
C LYS A 210 -10.08 5.93 20.33
N GLY A 211 -10.03 4.61 20.54
CA GLY A 211 -11.00 3.64 20.04
C GLY A 211 -10.49 2.82 18.86
N ILE A 212 -11.42 2.06 18.26
CA ILE A 212 -11.18 1.21 17.09
C ILE A 212 -11.27 2.07 15.84
N LEU A 213 -10.18 2.18 15.10
CA LEU A 213 -10.06 3.05 13.93
C LEU A 213 -9.66 2.25 12.70
N PHE A 214 -10.14 2.67 11.53
CA PHE A 214 -9.64 2.15 10.25
C PHE A 214 -8.14 2.45 10.09
N SER A 215 -7.35 1.43 9.77
CA SER A 215 -5.89 1.55 9.72
C SER A 215 -5.44 2.44 8.55
N PRO A 216 -4.20 2.95 8.59
CA PRO A 216 -3.54 3.43 7.38
C PRO A 216 -3.54 2.34 6.30
N ALA A 217 -3.62 2.75 5.03
CA ALA A 217 -3.54 1.82 3.90
C ALA A 217 -2.10 1.31 3.70
N TYR A 218 -1.97 0.08 3.20
CA TYR A 218 -0.72 -0.63 2.95
C TYR A 218 -0.92 -1.63 1.81
N ASP A 219 0.17 -2.17 1.26
CA ASP A 219 0.14 -3.14 0.15
C ASP A 219 -0.69 -2.63 -1.06
N LEU A 220 -0.55 -1.36 -1.43
CA LEU A 220 -1.24 -0.79 -2.60
C LEU A 220 -0.37 -0.98 -3.85
N LEU A 221 -0.86 -1.76 -4.82
CA LEU A 221 -0.09 -2.11 -6.02
C LEU A 221 -0.96 -2.01 -7.26
N ASN A 222 -0.49 -1.33 -8.31
CA ASN A 222 -1.11 -1.39 -9.63
C ASN A 222 -0.82 -2.75 -10.28
N LEU A 223 -1.63 -3.75 -9.94
CA LEU A 223 -1.46 -5.11 -10.45
C LEU A 223 -1.75 -5.19 -11.96
N ASN A 224 -2.63 -4.35 -12.52
CA ASN A 224 -2.85 -4.30 -13.97
C ASN A 224 -1.58 -3.93 -14.74
N LEU A 225 -0.68 -3.15 -14.14
CA LEU A 225 0.62 -2.82 -14.73
C LEU A 225 1.62 -3.99 -14.63
N VAL A 226 1.65 -4.66 -13.47
CA VAL A 226 2.60 -5.75 -13.21
C VAL A 226 2.17 -7.06 -13.89
N PHE A 227 0.87 -7.29 -14.05
CA PHE A 227 0.25 -8.47 -14.62
C PHE A 227 -0.86 -8.05 -15.62
N PRO A 228 -0.49 -7.64 -16.84
CA PRO A 228 -1.43 -7.09 -17.83
C PRO A 228 -2.48 -8.09 -18.31
N ASP A 229 -2.23 -9.40 -18.16
CA ASP A 229 -3.18 -10.46 -18.51
C ASP A 229 -4.32 -10.59 -17.50
N GLU A 230 -4.23 -9.99 -16.32
CA GLU A 230 -5.30 -10.01 -15.33
C GLU A 230 -6.45 -9.09 -15.77
N LYS A 231 -7.64 -9.69 -15.92
CA LYS A 231 -8.81 -9.02 -16.51
C LYS A 231 -9.82 -8.56 -15.47
N GLU A 232 -9.64 -8.90 -14.19
CA GLU A 232 -10.49 -8.37 -13.11
C GLU A 232 -10.22 -6.89 -12.86
N ASP A 233 -11.29 -6.12 -12.62
CA ASP A 233 -11.18 -4.72 -12.20
C ASP A 233 -10.90 -4.61 -10.69
N LEU A 234 -11.32 -5.61 -9.90
CA LEU A 234 -11.32 -5.60 -8.44
C LEU A 234 -11.15 -7.01 -7.86
N ALA A 235 -10.52 -7.12 -6.68
CA ALA A 235 -10.33 -8.39 -5.97
C ALA A 235 -11.62 -8.97 -5.36
N LEU A 236 -12.43 -8.11 -4.73
CA LEU A 236 -13.72 -8.44 -4.13
C LEU A 236 -14.86 -7.97 -5.03
N THR A 237 -16.06 -8.52 -4.82
CA THR A 237 -17.23 -8.04 -5.57
C THR A 237 -17.65 -6.64 -5.11
N LEU A 238 -18.09 -5.83 -6.07
CA LEU A 238 -18.79 -4.57 -5.90
C LEU A 238 -20.10 -4.66 -6.70
N SER A 239 -21.24 -4.51 -6.04
CA SER A 239 -22.57 -4.79 -6.60
C SER A 239 -22.65 -6.19 -7.24
N GLY A 240 -22.01 -7.19 -6.61
CA GLY A 240 -21.94 -8.56 -7.13
C GLY A 240 -21.03 -8.77 -8.35
N ARG A 241 -20.21 -7.78 -8.73
CA ARG A 241 -19.36 -7.81 -9.93
C ARG A 241 -17.90 -7.54 -9.59
N LYS A 242 -16.99 -8.10 -10.38
CA LYS A 242 -15.55 -7.79 -10.33
C LYS A 242 -15.00 -7.20 -11.64
N LYS A 243 -15.84 -7.09 -12.67
CA LYS A 243 -15.49 -6.62 -14.01
C LYS A 243 -16.56 -5.68 -14.50
N LYS A 244 -16.19 -4.80 -15.44
CA LYS A 244 -17.10 -3.80 -16.03
C LYS A 244 -17.71 -2.92 -14.96
N ILE A 245 -16.91 -2.58 -13.95
CA ILE A 245 -17.32 -1.70 -12.86
C ILE A 245 -17.61 -0.31 -13.44
N LYS A 246 -18.70 0.30 -13.00
CA LYS A 246 -19.16 1.63 -13.41
C LYS A 246 -19.39 2.52 -12.18
N GLN A 247 -19.56 3.81 -12.41
CA GLN A 247 -19.83 4.80 -11.36
C GLN A 247 -21.00 4.39 -10.46
N VAL A 248 -22.08 3.85 -11.04
CA VAL A 248 -23.28 3.39 -10.30
C VAL A 248 -22.94 2.37 -9.20
N ASN A 249 -21.91 1.52 -9.40
CA ASN A 249 -21.51 0.55 -8.40
C ASN A 249 -20.86 1.23 -7.17
N PHE A 250 -20.11 2.31 -7.39
CA PHE A 250 -19.59 3.13 -6.30
C PHE A 250 -20.71 3.97 -5.64
N ASP A 251 -21.72 4.39 -6.40
CA ASP A 251 -22.88 5.09 -5.85
C ASP A 251 -23.69 4.19 -4.90
N GLU A 252 -23.89 2.93 -5.28
CA GLU A 252 -24.52 1.90 -4.45
C GLU A 252 -23.69 1.61 -3.18
N LEU A 253 -22.36 1.48 -3.31
CA LEU A 253 -21.48 1.30 -2.16
C LEU A 253 -21.57 2.49 -1.20
N ALA A 254 -21.46 3.73 -1.70
CA ALA A 254 -21.57 4.93 -0.89
C ALA A 254 -22.92 4.98 -0.14
N MET A 255 -24.01 4.66 -0.82
CA MET A 255 -25.34 4.57 -0.20
C MET A 255 -25.37 3.51 0.91
N SER A 256 -24.83 2.31 0.66
CA SER A 256 -24.79 1.22 1.65
C SER A 256 -23.98 1.58 2.91
N LEU A 257 -22.98 2.44 2.77
CA LEU A 257 -22.15 2.94 3.86
C LEU A 257 -22.86 4.05 4.67
N GLY A 258 -23.88 4.69 4.09
CA GLY A 258 -24.54 5.88 4.65
C GLY A 258 -23.83 7.19 4.26
N ILE A 259 -23.02 7.17 3.20
CA ILE A 259 -22.37 8.36 2.66
C ILE A 259 -23.40 9.11 1.81
N THR A 260 -23.65 10.37 2.14
CA THR A 260 -24.63 11.20 1.41
C THR A 260 -24.15 11.47 -0.02
N ALA A 261 -25.10 11.70 -0.94
CA ALA A 261 -24.78 12.04 -2.32
C ALA A 261 -23.88 13.28 -2.43
N ILE A 262 -24.06 14.28 -1.55
CA ILE A 262 -23.21 15.48 -1.51
C ILE A 262 -21.77 15.11 -1.19
N VAL A 263 -21.53 14.31 -0.14
CA VAL A 263 -20.18 13.89 0.26
C VAL A 263 -19.55 13.04 -0.85
N ARG A 264 -20.29 12.07 -1.39
CA ARG A 264 -19.84 11.22 -2.50
C ARG A 264 -19.44 12.04 -3.73
N ASN A 265 -20.28 12.97 -4.17
CA ASN A 265 -20.01 13.82 -5.33
C ASN A 265 -18.79 14.73 -5.10
N ASN A 266 -18.57 15.20 -3.87
CA ASN A 266 -17.36 15.93 -3.51
C ASN A 266 -16.11 15.03 -3.59
N ILE A 267 -16.20 13.77 -3.17
CA ILE A 267 -15.11 12.79 -3.31
C ILE A 267 -14.80 12.56 -4.80
N TYR A 268 -15.79 12.35 -5.64
CA TYR A 268 -15.58 12.22 -7.09
C TYR A 268 -14.90 13.45 -7.70
N LYS A 269 -15.38 14.66 -7.38
CA LYS A 269 -14.78 15.92 -7.82
C LYS A 269 -13.33 16.06 -7.33
N ASP A 270 -13.04 15.65 -6.10
CA ASP A 270 -11.68 15.63 -5.56
C ASP A 270 -10.77 14.71 -6.37
N PHE A 271 -11.27 13.54 -6.78
CA PHE A 271 -10.53 12.53 -7.54
C PHE A 271 -10.22 13.00 -8.96
N SER A 272 -11.22 13.50 -9.70
CA SER A 272 -11.05 14.03 -11.06
C SER A 272 -10.00 15.15 -11.14
N LYS A 273 -9.91 15.98 -10.11
CA LYS A 273 -8.97 17.10 -10.05
C LYS A 273 -7.51 16.70 -9.83
N GLN A 274 -7.21 15.45 -9.46
CA GLN A 274 -5.82 15.03 -9.20
C GLN A 274 -5.06 14.59 -10.44
N ALA A 275 -5.70 14.41 -11.61
CA ALA A 275 -5.09 13.79 -12.78
C ALA A 275 -3.70 14.37 -13.14
N ASN A 276 -3.57 15.70 -13.24
CA ASN A 276 -2.28 16.34 -13.56
C ASN A 276 -1.20 16.08 -12.48
N LYS A 277 -1.59 16.05 -11.21
CA LYS A 277 -0.66 15.76 -10.10
C LYS A 277 -0.26 14.29 -10.04
N VAL A 278 -1.17 13.41 -10.46
CA VAL A 278 -0.88 11.97 -10.62
C VAL A 278 0.21 11.80 -11.68
N TYR A 279 0.07 12.45 -12.84
CA TYR A 279 1.08 12.35 -13.92
C TYR A 279 2.43 12.90 -13.48
N ASP A 280 2.46 14.08 -12.86
CA ASP A 280 3.70 14.66 -12.33
C ASP A 280 4.39 13.73 -11.30
N LEU A 281 3.63 13.03 -10.46
CA LEU A 281 4.20 12.09 -9.49
C LEU A 281 4.68 10.79 -10.15
N ILE A 282 3.98 10.30 -11.17
CA ILE A 282 4.42 9.16 -11.99
C ILE A 282 5.74 9.51 -12.69
N ASP A 283 5.87 10.70 -13.26
CA ASP A 283 7.07 11.14 -13.97
C ASP A 283 8.31 11.21 -13.07
N ARG A 284 8.11 11.59 -11.81
CA ARG A 284 9.16 11.66 -10.78
C ARG A 284 9.50 10.31 -10.15
N SER A 285 8.75 9.26 -10.45
CA SER A 285 8.94 7.93 -9.86
C SER A 285 10.19 7.23 -10.39
N PHE A 286 10.53 6.12 -9.75
CA PHE A 286 11.66 5.25 -10.11
C PHE A 286 11.29 4.14 -11.11
N LEU A 287 10.17 4.31 -11.82
CA LEU A 287 9.76 3.44 -12.92
C LEU A 287 10.52 3.79 -14.21
N THR A 288 10.56 2.84 -15.15
CA THR A 288 11.01 3.10 -16.52
C THR A 288 9.97 3.95 -17.26
N ASP A 289 10.38 4.61 -18.34
CA ASP A 289 9.46 5.44 -19.12
C ASP A 289 8.29 4.63 -19.71
N GLU A 290 8.55 3.38 -20.11
CA GLU A 290 7.50 2.43 -20.51
C GLU A 290 6.46 2.20 -19.40
N TYR A 291 6.91 1.89 -18.18
CA TYR A 291 6.01 1.68 -17.04
C TYR A 291 5.26 2.96 -16.66
N LYS A 292 5.88 4.13 -16.81
CA LYS A 292 5.23 5.42 -16.55
C LYS A 292 4.08 5.67 -17.52
N GLU A 293 4.32 5.48 -18.82
CA GLU A 293 3.30 5.68 -19.84
C GLU A 293 2.15 4.67 -19.70
N GLU A 294 2.44 3.40 -19.41
CA GLU A 294 1.41 2.40 -19.18
C GLU A 294 0.61 2.69 -17.90
N TYR A 295 1.26 3.11 -16.80
CA TYR A 295 0.54 3.52 -15.59
C TYR A 295 -0.43 4.68 -15.88
N LYS A 296 0.03 5.73 -16.58
CA LYS A 296 -0.83 6.87 -16.97
C LYS A 296 -2.00 6.40 -17.84
N THR A 297 -1.77 5.48 -18.76
CA THR A 297 -2.79 4.91 -19.63
C THR A 297 -3.86 4.16 -18.84
N ILE A 298 -3.44 3.25 -17.94
CA ILE A 298 -4.35 2.51 -17.03
C ILE A 298 -5.16 3.49 -16.19
N PHE A 299 -4.52 4.45 -15.55
CA PHE A 299 -5.18 5.45 -14.71
C PHE A 299 -6.24 6.25 -15.48
N THR A 300 -5.88 6.76 -16.67
CA THR A 300 -6.80 7.50 -17.56
C THR A 300 -7.99 6.65 -17.95
N LYS A 301 -7.74 5.39 -18.34
CA LYS A 301 -8.78 4.45 -18.77
C LYS A 301 -9.75 4.16 -17.62
N LYS A 302 -9.24 3.90 -16.42
CA LYS A 302 -10.07 3.61 -15.24
C LYS A 302 -10.89 4.82 -14.79
N LEU A 303 -10.33 6.03 -14.81
CA LEU A 303 -11.09 7.27 -14.56
C LEU A 303 -12.25 7.43 -15.55
N LYS A 304 -11.96 7.33 -16.86
CA LYS A 304 -12.99 7.41 -17.92
C LYS A 304 -14.08 6.34 -17.75
N GLN A 305 -13.72 5.13 -17.34
CA GLN A 305 -14.66 4.02 -17.14
C GLN A 305 -15.75 4.35 -16.09
N ILE A 306 -15.44 5.19 -15.11
CA ILE A 306 -16.39 5.64 -14.07
C ILE A 306 -16.81 7.10 -14.25
N GLY A 307 -16.56 7.70 -15.42
CA GLY A 307 -16.99 9.06 -15.75
C GLY A 307 -16.36 10.15 -14.88
N LEU A 308 -15.12 9.94 -14.41
CA LEU A 308 -14.35 10.90 -13.62
C LEU A 308 -13.23 11.56 -14.43
#